data_AF-A0AAD5LIA6-F1
#
_entry.id   AF-A0AAD5LIA6-F1
#
_cell.length_a   1.000
_cell.length_b   1.000
_cell.length_c   1.000
_cell.angle_alpha   90.00
_cell.angle_beta   90.00
_cell.angle_gamma   90.00
#
_symmetry.space_group_name_H-M   'P 1'
#
loop_
_entity.id
_entity.type
_entity.pdbx_description
1 polymer ?
#
loop_
_entity_poly.entity_id
_entity_poly.type
_entity_poly.pdbx_seq_one_letter_code
_entity_poly.pdbx_strand_id
1 'polypeptide(L)'
;MKRHLPAGKGRRFCIIGAGAITTVGGRIKGEWVRDSVKVWASDKAASADTDYHGNFNTELFEQWFEKLCTTLASDYGDCNIMMDGAKYHKRDIDPTPAKQKKKEIQVAWLVAHGVPASMKMKKKELTVLLDEHRTKPIYKAVVIAKKYHHHVLFSPPYHPELQPIELIWAAIKNPIARNPATGMNDLEKKIHGGVKAISSKDWMRAYRHVQNVEEEYMEADDFGLLSTL
;
A
#
# COMPACT_ATOMS: atom_id res chain seq x y z
N MET A 1 -37.04 -7.79 13.51
CA MET A 1 -36.37 -8.48 12.40
C MET A 1 -35.27 -7.58 11.84
N LYS A 2 -34.00 -7.73 12.28
CA LYS A 2 -32.89 -6.91 11.74
C LYS A 2 -32.52 -7.48 10.36
N ARG A 3 -32.81 -6.75 9.29
CA ARG A 3 -32.40 -7.11 7.93
C ARG A 3 -30.87 -7.16 7.91
N HIS A 4 -30.31 -8.33 7.64
CA HIS A 4 -28.91 -8.47 7.30
C HIS A 4 -28.69 -7.72 5.98
N LEU A 5 -27.96 -6.60 6.02
CA LEU A 5 -27.51 -5.95 4.80
C LEU A 5 -26.40 -6.84 4.21
N PRO A 6 -26.44 -7.15 2.91
CA PRO A 6 -25.38 -7.91 2.25
C PRO A 6 -24.05 -7.15 2.35
N ALA A 7 -22.95 -7.90 2.45
CA ALA A 7 -21.60 -7.35 2.42
C ALA A 7 -21.44 -6.40 1.22
N GLY A 8 -21.08 -5.14 1.49
CA GLY A 8 -20.84 -4.13 0.47
C GLY A 8 -21.97 -3.12 0.21
N LYS A 9 -23.15 -3.21 0.82
CA LYS A 9 -24.18 -2.15 0.75
C LYS A 9 -24.27 -1.36 2.06
N GLY A 10 -23.88 -0.08 2.04
CA GLY A 10 -23.95 0.85 3.17
C GLY A 10 -22.82 1.88 3.18
N ARG A 11 -22.97 2.93 4.01
CA ARG A 11 -21.91 3.92 4.29
C ARG A 11 -20.68 3.20 4.86
N ARG A 12 -19.47 3.56 4.43
CA ARG A 12 -18.23 2.88 4.82
C ARG A 12 -17.25 3.88 5.46
N PHE A 13 -16.36 3.34 6.28
CA PHE A 13 -15.15 4.05 6.68
C PHE A 13 -13.98 3.57 5.82
N CYS A 14 -13.15 4.51 5.40
CA CYS A 14 -11.81 4.27 4.91
C CYS A 14 -10.85 4.40 6.09
N ILE A 15 -9.86 3.51 6.13
CA ILE A 15 -8.81 3.49 7.14
C ILE A 15 -7.48 3.31 6.42
N ILE A 16 -6.50 4.10 6.78
CA ILE A 16 -5.09 3.87 6.44
C ILE A 16 -4.26 4.04 7.70
N GLY A 17 -3.14 3.33 7.81
CA GLY A 17 -2.23 3.42 8.93
C GLY A 17 -0.95 2.66 8.65
N ALA A 18 0.10 3.00 9.40
CA ALA A 18 1.39 2.32 9.34
C ALA A 18 1.84 1.93 10.74
N GLY A 19 2.34 0.70 10.88
CA GLY A 19 3.06 0.29 12.08
C GLY A 19 4.55 0.26 11.86
N ALA A 20 5.30 0.41 12.94
CA ALA A 20 6.74 0.20 12.97
C ALA A 20 7.06 -0.96 13.89
N ILE A 21 7.98 -1.82 13.45
CA ILE A 21 8.66 -2.81 14.27
C ILE A 21 10.09 -2.32 14.45
N THR A 22 10.55 -2.19 15.70
CA THR A 22 11.89 -1.70 16.02
C THR A 22 12.58 -2.60 17.00
N THR A 23 13.92 -2.61 16.96
CA THR A 23 14.75 -3.33 17.92
C THR A 23 15.55 -2.32 18.74
N VAL A 24 15.25 -2.24 20.04
CA VAL A 24 15.97 -1.35 20.97
C VAL A 24 16.57 -2.20 22.08
N GLY A 25 17.90 -2.16 22.24
CA GLY A 25 18.60 -2.95 23.26
C GLY A 25 18.33 -4.47 23.17
N GLY A 26 18.23 -4.99 21.94
CA GLY A 26 17.95 -6.41 21.67
C GLY A 26 16.49 -6.84 21.88
N ARG A 27 15.59 -5.91 22.22
CA ARG A 27 14.15 -6.18 22.35
C ARG A 27 13.38 -5.62 21.17
N ILE A 28 12.54 -6.46 20.57
CA ILE A 28 11.66 -6.06 19.49
C ILE A 28 10.38 -5.45 20.09
N LYS A 29 9.99 -4.28 19.60
CA LYS A 29 8.75 -3.58 19.95
C LYS A 29 7.99 -3.25 18.66
N GLY A 30 6.67 -3.31 18.72
CA GLY A 30 5.81 -2.86 17.65
C GLY A 30 4.81 -1.81 18.12
N GLU A 31 4.54 -0.81 17.27
CA GLU A 31 3.56 0.24 17.57
C GLU A 31 3.04 0.88 16.29
N TRP A 32 1.94 1.63 16.41
CA TRP A 32 1.54 2.55 15.34
C TRP A 32 2.58 3.65 15.20
N VAL A 33 2.97 3.97 13.98
CA VAL A 33 3.74 5.19 13.71
C VAL A 33 2.87 6.38 14.09
N ARG A 34 3.46 7.33 14.81
CA ARG A 34 2.78 8.55 15.27
C ARG A 34 2.05 9.25 14.13
N ASP A 35 0.79 9.63 14.39
CA ASP A 35 -0.11 10.31 13.45
C ASP A 35 -0.40 9.59 12.12
N SER A 36 0.03 8.34 11.95
CA SER A 36 -0.13 7.60 10.69
C SER A 36 -1.55 7.10 10.46
N VAL A 37 -2.30 6.79 11.53
CA VAL A 37 -3.65 6.24 11.39
C VAL A 37 -4.66 7.33 11.05
N LYS A 38 -5.31 7.21 9.89
CA LYS A 38 -6.42 8.08 9.46
C LYS A 38 -7.67 7.25 9.25
N VAL A 39 -8.79 7.76 9.75
CA VAL A 39 -10.11 7.13 9.67
C VAL A 39 -11.09 8.20 9.19
N TRP A 40 -11.83 7.94 8.12
CA TRP A 40 -12.85 8.87 7.62
C TRP A 40 -14.00 8.13 6.95
N ALA A 41 -15.19 8.72 6.97
CA ALA A 41 -16.34 8.18 6.24
C ALA A 41 -16.19 8.46 4.74
N SER A 42 -16.31 7.44 3.90
CA SER A 42 -16.05 7.53 2.45
C SER A 42 -17.11 8.34 1.69
N ASP A 43 -18.19 8.75 2.35
CA ASP A 43 -19.36 9.42 1.76
C ASP A 43 -19.54 10.87 2.20
N LYS A 44 -18.66 11.40 3.06
CA LYS A 44 -18.70 12.82 3.43
C LYS A 44 -18.12 13.67 2.30
N ALA A 45 -18.84 14.74 1.95
CA ALA A 45 -18.33 15.79 1.07
C ALA A 45 -17.13 16.51 1.71
N ALA A 46 -16.27 17.11 0.88
CA ALA A 46 -15.16 17.94 1.33
C ALA A 46 -15.66 18.99 2.33
N SER A 47 -15.02 19.09 3.50
CA SER A 47 -15.15 20.24 4.39
C SER A 47 -13.78 20.91 4.51
N ALA A 48 -13.77 22.20 4.86
CA ALA A 48 -12.54 22.97 5.04
C ALA A 48 -11.60 22.43 6.14
N ASP A 49 -12.06 21.45 6.92
CA ASP A 49 -11.42 20.97 8.15
C ASP A 49 -10.93 19.51 8.03
N THR A 50 -11.13 18.85 6.89
CA THR A 50 -10.71 17.45 6.69
C THR A 50 -10.07 17.21 5.32
N ASP A 51 -8.74 16.99 5.30
CA ASP A 51 -7.99 16.65 4.09
C ASP A 51 -8.41 15.28 3.50
N TYR A 52 -8.96 14.37 4.32
CA TYR A 52 -9.40 13.03 3.90
C TYR A 52 -10.92 12.95 3.73
N HIS A 53 -11.35 12.84 2.49
CA HIS A 53 -12.75 12.79 2.08
C HIS A 53 -12.91 11.95 0.81
N GLY A 54 -14.10 11.38 0.60
CA GLY A 54 -14.36 10.51 -0.55
C GLY A 54 -13.55 9.19 -0.55
N ASN A 55 -13.40 8.61 -1.75
CA ASN A 55 -12.62 7.39 -1.96
C ASN A 55 -11.12 7.69 -1.90
N PHE A 56 -10.37 6.83 -1.21
CA PHE A 56 -8.91 6.90 -1.18
C PHE A 56 -8.32 6.79 -2.60
N ASN A 57 -7.51 7.77 -3.00
CA ASN A 57 -6.91 7.87 -4.33
C ASN A 57 -5.38 8.05 -4.24
N THR A 58 -4.71 8.09 -5.38
CA THR A 58 -3.25 8.17 -5.46
C THR A 58 -2.69 9.45 -4.85
N GLU A 59 -3.35 10.59 -5.06
CA GLU A 59 -2.91 11.88 -4.55
C GLU A 59 -2.98 11.93 -3.02
N LEU A 60 -4.08 11.45 -2.43
CA LEU A 60 -4.24 11.33 -0.98
C LEU A 60 -3.22 10.36 -0.37
N PHE A 61 -2.94 9.25 -1.07
CA PHE A 61 -1.90 8.32 -0.66
C PHE A 61 -0.52 8.98 -0.66
N GLU A 62 -0.13 9.66 -1.75
CA GLU A 62 1.20 10.28 -1.85
C GLU A 62 1.41 11.35 -0.77
N GLN A 63 0.40 12.18 -0.50
CA GLN A 63 0.45 13.17 0.59
C GLN A 63 0.55 12.52 1.97
N TRP A 64 -0.25 11.48 2.23
CA TRP A 64 -0.17 10.72 3.46
C TRP A 64 1.20 10.06 3.63
N PHE A 65 1.73 9.47 2.56
CA PHE A 65 2.97 8.72 2.56
C PHE A 65 4.19 9.62 2.75
N GLU A 66 4.18 10.84 2.19
CA GLU A 66 5.25 11.82 2.44
C GLU A 66 5.26 12.31 3.89
N LYS A 67 4.08 12.55 4.48
CA LYS A 67 3.96 12.86 5.92
C LYS A 67 4.46 11.68 6.77
N LEU A 68 4.10 10.44 6.41
CA LEU A 68 4.58 9.23 7.08
C LEU A 68 6.12 9.12 7.02
N CYS A 69 6.73 9.29 5.84
CA CYS A 69 8.18 9.22 5.68
C CYS A 69 8.89 10.30 6.51
N THR A 70 8.32 11.50 6.59
CA THR A 70 8.86 12.56 7.45
C THR A 70 8.87 12.14 8.93
N THR A 71 7.76 11.57 9.42
CA THR A 71 7.67 11.06 10.79
C THR A 71 8.61 9.88 11.04
N LEU A 72 8.71 8.96 10.08
CA LEU A 72 9.60 7.80 10.19
C LEU A 72 11.07 8.23 10.32
N ALA A 73 11.54 9.14 9.47
CA ALA A 73 12.90 9.67 9.55
C ALA A 73 13.18 10.35 10.91
N SER A 74 12.21 11.10 11.45
CA SER A 74 12.32 11.77 12.75
C SER A 74 12.36 10.78 13.92
N ASP A 75 11.44 9.81 13.94
CA ASP A 75 11.18 9.00 15.13
C ASP A 75 11.98 7.69 15.13
N TYR A 76 12.40 7.21 13.96
CA TYR A 76 13.02 5.89 13.76
C TYR A 76 14.29 5.90 12.90
N GLY A 77 14.59 6.98 12.19
CA GLY A 77 15.69 7.05 11.23
C GLY A 77 15.37 6.29 9.94
N ASP A 78 16.39 5.71 9.30
CA ASP A 78 16.25 5.00 8.03
C ASP A 78 15.41 3.72 8.22
N CYS A 79 14.38 3.56 7.38
CA CYS A 79 13.38 2.51 7.52
C CYS A 79 13.25 1.66 6.25
N ASN A 80 13.00 0.37 6.42
CA ASN A 80 12.47 -0.50 5.38
C ASN A 80 10.94 -0.52 5.48
N ILE A 81 10.26 -0.03 4.44
CA ILE A 81 8.81 0.12 4.37
C ILE A 81 8.25 -0.99 3.47
N MET A 82 7.50 -1.92 4.06
CA MET A 82 6.79 -2.96 3.32
C MET A 82 5.39 -2.48 2.91
N MET A 83 5.02 -2.66 1.65
CA MET A 83 3.68 -2.33 1.12
C MET A 83 3.12 -3.41 0.21
N ASP A 84 1.80 -3.45 0.06
CA ASP A 84 1.13 -4.30 -0.93
C ASP A 84 1.32 -3.79 -2.37
N GLY A 85 0.91 -4.63 -3.33
CA GLY A 85 0.93 -4.30 -4.75
C GLY A 85 -0.21 -3.41 -5.25
N ALA A 86 -0.95 -2.69 -4.38
CA ALA A 86 -2.08 -1.88 -4.82
C ALA A 86 -1.68 -0.85 -5.88
N LYS A 87 -2.57 -0.61 -6.85
CA LYS A 87 -2.30 0.26 -8.00
C LYS A 87 -1.84 1.67 -7.60
N TYR A 88 -2.41 2.23 -6.54
CA TYR A 88 -2.05 3.57 -6.05
C TYR A 88 -0.71 3.60 -5.31
N HIS A 89 -0.22 2.47 -4.75
CA HIS A 89 1.15 2.37 -4.22
C HIS A 89 2.20 2.30 -5.34
N LYS A 90 1.82 1.73 -6.49
CA LYS A 90 2.69 1.48 -7.65
C LYS A 90 2.42 2.43 -8.82
N ARG A 91 2.10 3.71 -8.55
CA ARG A 91 2.02 4.71 -9.61
C ARG A 91 3.40 4.91 -10.22
N ASP A 92 3.56 4.44 -11.46
CA ASP A 92 4.73 4.71 -12.29
C ASP A 92 4.73 6.17 -12.72
N ILE A 93 5.85 6.86 -12.50
CA ILE A 93 6.00 8.28 -12.84
C ILE A 93 6.41 8.49 -14.30
N ASP A 94 6.87 7.43 -14.97
CA ASP A 94 7.25 7.44 -16.37
C ASP A 94 6.81 6.16 -17.10
N PRO A 95 5.49 5.91 -17.17
CA PRO A 95 4.98 4.68 -17.74
C PRO A 95 5.17 4.67 -19.25
N THR A 96 5.77 3.60 -19.77
CA THR A 96 5.77 3.32 -21.21
C THR A 96 4.33 3.31 -21.74
N PRO A 97 4.00 4.09 -22.78
CA PRO A 97 2.64 4.19 -23.30
C PRO A 97 2.06 2.83 -23.70
N ALA A 98 0.82 2.58 -23.29
CA ALA A 98 0.11 1.37 -23.68
C ALA A 98 -0.15 1.34 -25.21
N LYS A 99 -0.20 0.13 -25.80
CA LYS A 99 -0.33 -0.08 -27.26
C LYS A 99 -1.59 0.57 -27.85
N GLN A 100 -2.66 0.66 -27.08
CA GLN A 100 -3.92 1.29 -27.47
C GLN A 100 -3.91 2.83 -27.44
N LYS A 101 -2.88 3.47 -26.85
CA LYS A 101 -2.78 4.94 -26.82
C LYS A 101 -2.63 5.52 -28.23
N LYS A 102 -2.91 6.82 -28.33
CA LYS A 102 -2.78 7.58 -29.58
C LYS A 102 -1.32 7.61 -30.04
N LYS A 103 -1.09 7.71 -31.35
CA LYS A 103 0.26 7.67 -31.95
C LYS A 103 1.13 8.82 -31.44
N GLU A 104 0.53 9.98 -31.24
CA GLU A 104 1.19 11.20 -30.76
C GLU A 104 1.81 10.97 -29.38
N ILE A 105 1.13 10.25 -28.49
CA ILE A 105 1.63 9.92 -27.14
C ILE A 105 2.82 8.96 -27.24
N GLN A 106 2.73 7.97 -28.14
CA GLN A 106 3.80 6.98 -28.34
C GLN A 106 5.06 7.65 -28.90
N VAL A 107 4.91 8.51 -29.91
CA VAL A 107 6.02 9.28 -30.49
C VAL A 107 6.62 10.23 -29.46
N ALA A 108 5.80 10.99 -28.72
CA ALA A 108 6.28 11.93 -27.72
C ALA A 108 7.10 11.24 -26.64
N TRP A 109 6.66 10.08 -26.15
CA TRP A 109 7.39 9.32 -25.14
C TRP A 109 8.73 8.80 -25.68
N LEU A 110 8.73 8.20 -26.88
CA LEU A 110 9.97 7.70 -27.52
C LEU A 110 10.99 8.82 -27.72
N VAL A 111 10.56 9.98 -28.23
CA VAL A 111 11.43 11.16 -28.43
C VAL A 111 11.95 11.69 -27.09
N ALA A 112 11.11 11.76 -26.06
CA ALA A 112 11.55 12.16 -24.72
C ALA A 112 12.58 11.20 -24.11
N HIS A 113 12.59 9.93 -24.54
CA HIS A 113 13.55 8.90 -24.16
C HIS A 113 14.74 8.81 -25.12
N GLY A 114 14.92 9.77 -26.03
CA GLY A 114 16.04 9.81 -26.97
C GLY A 114 15.92 8.83 -28.14
N VAL A 115 14.76 8.19 -28.33
CA VAL A 115 14.51 7.27 -29.43
C VAL A 115 13.93 8.03 -30.62
N PRO A 116 14.58 8.02 -31.80
CA PRO A 116 14.04 8.66 -32.99
C PRO A 116 12.69 8.06 -33.39
N ALA A 117 11.62 8.83 -33.25
CA ALA A 117 10.28 8.45 -33.64
C ALA A 117 9.54 9.61 -34.28
N SER A 118 8.61 9.33 -35.20
CA SER A 118 7.82 10.38 -35.84
C SER A 118 6.40 9.94 -36.17
N MET A 119 5.54 10.93 -36.41
CA MET A 119 4.16 10.70 -36.85
C MET A 119 4.04 10.06 -38.24
N LYS A 120 5.14 9.85 -38.98
CA LYS A 120 5.14 9.11 -40.25
C LYS A 120 5.18 7.58 -40.06
N MET A 121 5.68 7.11 -38.92
CA MET A 121 5.84 5.68 -38.63
C MET A 121 4.50 4.98 -38.44
N LYS A 122 4.39 3.72 -38.84
CA LYS A 122 3.22 2.88 -38.57
C LYS A 122 3.14 2.56 -37.08
N LYS A 123 1.92 2.38 -36.57
CA LYS A 123 1.69 2.06 -35.14
C LYS A 123 2.40 0.78 -34.69
N LYS A 124 2.55 -0.20 -35.59
CA LYS A 124 3.31 -1.43 -35.35
C LYS A 124 4.80 -1.16 -35.12
N GLU A 125 5.41 -0.27 -35.90
CA GLU A 125 6.82 0.12 -35.76
C GLU A 125 7.06 0.81 -34.42
N LEU A 126 6.18 1.75 -34.04
CA LEU A 126 6.26 2.42 -32.74
C LEU A 126 6.10 1.44 -31.57
N THR A 127 5.26 0.42 -31.72
CA THR A 127 5.05 -0.59 -30.68
C THR A 127 6.30 -1.44 -30.46
N VAL A 128 7.02 -1.80 -31.53
CA VAL A 128 8.31 -2.50 -31.43
C VAL A 128 9.32 -1.64 -30.69
N LEU A 129 9.46 -0.37 -31.07
CA LEU A 129 10.36 0.57 -30.38
C LEU A 129 10.01 0.73 -28.90
N LEU A 130 8.72 0.83 -28.56
CA LEU A 130 8.26 0.93 -27.17
C LEU A 130 8.58 -0.34 -26.36
N ASP A 131 8.45 -1.52 -26.95
CA ASP A 131 8.76 -2.77 -26.25
C ASP A 131 10.29 -2.94 -26.08
N GLU A 132 11.10 -2.53 -27.07
CA GLU A 132 12.58 -2.54 -26.99
C GLU A 132 13.14 -1.54 -25.98
N HIS A 133 12.52 -0.38 -25.84
CA HIS A 133 12.98 0.71 -24.96
C HIS A 133 12.17 0.83 -23.67
N ARG A 134 11.35 -0.17 -23.35
CA ARG A 134 10.54 -0.19 -22.14
C ARG A 134 11.42 -0.02 -20.90
N THR A 135 11.08 0.97 -20.09
CA THR A 135 11.79 1.25 -18.84
C THR A 135 11.24 0.39 -17.71
N LYS A 136 12.10 0.08 -16.72
CA LYS A 136 11.62 -0.49 -15.45
C LYS A 136 10.78 0.58 -14.74
N PRO A 137 9.59 0.25 -14.21
CA PRO A 137 8.75 1.22 -13.53
C PRO A 137 9.48 1.93 -12.40
N ILE A 138 9.30 3.25 -12.30
CA ILE A 138 9.78 4.05 -11.17
C ILE A 138 8.55 4.49 -10.39
N TYR A 139 8.32 3.85 -9.25
CA TYR A 139 7.13 4.14 -8.46
C TYR A 139 7.31 5.42 -7.65
N LYS A 140 6.29 6.29 -7.67
CA LYS A 140 6.30 7.56 -6.94
C LYS A 140 6.54 7.37 -5.44
N ALA A 141 5.98 6.32 -4.84
CA ALA A 141 6.21 5.97 -3.44
C ALA A 141 7.69 5.70 -3.15
N VAL A 142 8.41 5.00 -4.04
CA VAL A 142 9.85 4.74 -3.89
C VAL A 142 10.64 6.06 -3.95
N VAL A 143 10.27 6.97 -4.85
CA VAL A 143 10.90 8.30 -4.94
C VAL A 143 10.67 9.13 -3.68
N ILE A 144 9.44 9.12 -3.14
CA ILE A 144 9.11 9.79 -1.88
C ILE A 144 9.93 9.19 -0.73
N ALA A 145 9.90 7.88 -0.53
CA ALA A 145 10.66 7.21 0.53
C ALA A 145 12.16 7.53 0.46
N LYS A 146 12.76 7.48 -0.74
CA LYS A 146 14.18 7.77 -0.94
C LYS A 146 14.58 9.20 -0.58
N LYS A 147 13.69 10.18 -0.74
CA LYS A 147 13.91 11.57 -0.28
C LYS A 147 14.18 11.64 1.24
N TYR A 148 13.67 10.68 2.01
CA TYR A 148 13.82 10.58 3.46
C TYR A 148 14.72 9.39 3.87
N HIS A 149 15.57 8.90 2.97
CA HIS A 149 16.51 7.79 3.23
C HIS A 149 15.83 6.46 3.59
N HIS A 150 14.56 6.27 3.20
CA HIS A 150 13.85 5.01 3.37
C HIS A 150 13.91 4.13 2.13
N HIS A 151 13.77 2.83 2.34
CA HIS A 151 13.69 1.82 1.30
C HIS A 151 12.28 1.23 1.26
N VAL A 152 11.71 1.07 0.07
CA VAL A 152 10.39 0.46 -0.11
C VAL A 152 10.55 -0.95 -0.65
N LEU A 153 9.89 -1.90 0.00
CA LEU A 153 9.73 -3.28 -0.43
C LEU A 153 8.25 -3.52 -0.74
N PHE A 154 8.00 -4.24 -1.83
CA PHE A 154 6.64 -4.63 -2.18
C PHE A 154 6.47 -6.12 -1.96
N SER A 155 5.37 -6.51 -1.29
CA SER A 155 5.04 -7.92 -1.17
C SER A 155 4.75 -8.54 -2.55
N PRO A 156 4.99 -9.85 -2.71
CA PRO A 156 4.53 -10.59 -3.88
C PRO A 156 3.02 -10.43 -4.11
N PRO A 157 2.54 -10.39 -5.37
CA PRO A 157 1.11 -10.32 -5.66
C PRO A 157 0.35 -11.53 -5.10
N TYR A 158 -0.84 -11.31 -4.56
CA TYR A 158 -1.74 -12.36 -4.05
C TYR A 158 -1.26 -13.11 -2.79
N HIS A 159 -0.32 -12.54 -2.04
CA HIS A 159 0.19 -13.10 -0.78
C HIS A 159 -0.15 -12.20 0.44
N PRO A 160 -1.44 -12.03 0.80
CA PRO A 160 -1.83 -11.20 1.94
C PRO A 160 -1.32 -11.74 3.29
N GLU A 161 -1.02 -13.03 3.40
CA GLU A 161 -0.42 -13.67 4.57
C GLU A 161 0.99 -13.15 4.87
N LEU A 162 1.70 -12.61 3.87
CA LEU A 162 3.00 -11.95 4.03
C LEU A 162 2.87 -10.48 4.48
N GLN A 163 1.67 -10.03 4.86
CA GLN A 163 1.40 -8.63 5.21
C GLN A 163 0.97 -8.50 6.67
N PRO A 164 1.89 -8.13 7.59
CA PRO A 164 1.57 -8.06 9.03
C PRO A 164 0.38 -7.13 9.33
N ILE A 165 0.20 -6.09 8.53
CA ILE A 165 -0.88 -5.11 8.69
C ILE A 165 -2.27 -5.72 8.54
N GLU A 166 -2.43 -6.79 7.73
CA GLU A 166 -3.72 -7.47 7.57
C GLU A 166 -4.17 -8.17 8.87
N LEU A 167 -3.22 -8.71 9.64
CA LEU A 167 -3.49 -9.29 10.96
C LEU A 167 -3.87 -8.22 11.98
N ILE A 168 -3.27 -7.04 11.91
CA ILE A 168 -3.63 -5.89 12.73
C ILE A 168 -5.03 -5.40 12.38
N TRP A 169 -5.36 -5.30 11.09
CA TRP A 169 -6.71 -4.99 10.65
C TRP A 169 -7.71 -6.06 11.08
N ALA A 170 -7.37 -7.34 11.03
CA ALA A 170 -8.21 -8.41 11.54
C ALA A 170 -8.45 -8.27 13.06
N ALA A 171 -7.42 -7.91 13.84
CA ALA A 171 -7.54 -7.66 15.28
C ALA A 171 -8.51 -6.50 15.61
N ILE A 172 -8.62 -5.50 14.73
CA ILE A 172 -9.59 -4.40 14.85
C ILE A 172 -10.98 -4.82 14.36
N LYS A 173 -11.07 -5.46 13.20
CA LYS A 173 -12.34 -5.80 12.53
C LYS A 173 -13.10 -6.92 13.23
N ASN A 174 -12.42 -7.94 13.73
CA ASN A 174 -13.05 -9.14 14.31
C ASN A 174 -13.92 -8.83 15.54
N PRO A 175 -13.48 -8.01 16.53
CA PRO A 175 -14.33 -7.57 17.62
C PRO A 175 -15.59 -6.83 17.15
N ILE A 176 -15.46 -5.97 16.13
CA ILE A 176 -16.59 -5.23 15.54
C ILE A 176 -17.55 -6.20 14.84
N ALA A 177 -17.05 -7.22 14.15
CA ALA A 177 -17.90 -8.23 13.52
C ALA A 177 -18.68 -9.06 14.55
N ARG A 178 -18.07 -9.38 15.70
CA ARG A 178 -18.74 -10.11 16.80
C ARG A 178 -19.76 -9.26 17.56
N ASN A 179 -19.53 -7.96 17.65
CA ASN A 179 -20.47 -6.99 18.22
C ASN A 179 -20.71 -5.85 17.21
N PRO A 180 -21.56 -6.07 16.18
CA PRO A 180 -21.78 -5.11 15.10
C PRO A 180 -22.18 -3.72 15.59
N ALA A 181 -21.72 -2.70 14.87
CA ALA A 181 -22.12 -1.33 15.15
C ALA A 181 -23.63 -1.11 14.91
N THR A 182 -24.23 -0.26 15.73
CA THR A 182 -25.64 0.13 15.62
C THR A 182 -25.88 1.27 14.62
N GLY A 183 -24.82 2.00 14.25
CA GLY A 183 -24.84 3.11 13.29
C GLY A 183 -23.43 3.66 13.05
N MET A 184 -23.31 4.69 12.20
CA MET A 184 -22.00 5.22 11.77
C MET A 184 -21.16 5.80 12.91
N ASN A 185 -21.77 6.55 13.82
CA ASN A 185 -21.05 7.12 14.96
C ASN A 185 -20.55 6.03 15.93
N ASP A 186 -21.33 4.96 16.11
CA ASP A 186 -20.92 3.79 16.90
C ASP A 186 -19.79 3.02 16.20
N LEU A 187 -19.87 2.87 14.88
CA LEU A 187 -18.82 2.27 14.08
C LEU A 187 -17.50 3.05 14.16
N GLU A 188 -17.55 4.37 14.03
CA GLU A 188 -16.38 5.26 14.18
C GLU A 188 -15.73 5.09 15.55
N LYS A 189 -16.54 5.16 16.63
CA LYS A 189 -16.07 4.94 18.01
C LYS A 189 -15.42 3.56 18.17
N LYS A 190 -16.03 2.52 17.62
CA LYS A 190 -15.49 1.15 17.67
C LYS A 190 -14.17 1.01 16.89
N ILE A 191 -14.05 1.65 15.73
CA ILE A 191 -12.80 1.68 14.96
C ILE A 191 -11.70 2.37 15.76
N HIS A 192 -11.94 3.59 16.27
CA HIS A 192 -10.95 4.31 17.07
C HIS A 192 -10.58 3.57 18.36
N GLY A 193 -11.56 2.95 19.01
CA GLY A 193 -11.33 2.08 20.17
C GLY A 193 -10.46 0.88 19.83
N GLY A 194 -10.70 0.23 18.69
CA GLY A 194 -9.89 -0.87 18.18
C GLY A 194 -8.45 -0.45 17.88
N VAL A 195 -8.26 0.66 17.15
CA VAL A 195 -6.93 1.23 16.86
C VAL A 195 -6.15 1.49 18.15
N LYS A 196 -6.78 2.11 19.15
CA LYS A 196 -6.17 2.41 20.46
C LYS A 196 -5.85 1.14 21.26
N ALA A 197 -6.62 0.06 21.07
CA ALA A 197 -6.42 -1.19 21.78
C ALA A 197 -5.28 -2.04 21.22
N ILE A 198 -4.81 -1.78 19.99
CA ILE A 198 -3.67 -2.48 19.41
C ILE A 198 -2.42 -2.21 20.25
N SER A 199 -1.85 -3.29 20.77
CA SER A 199 -0.68 -3.28 21.63
C SER A 199 0.57 -3.74 20.89
N SER A 200 1.74 -3.54 21.50
CA SER A 200 2.98 -4.14 20.97
C SER A 200 2.93 -5.66 20.90
N LYS A 201 2.11 -6.34 21.73
CA LYS A 201 1.96 -7.79 21.66
C LYS A 201 1.26 -8.23 20.38
N ASP A 202 0.30 -7.44 19.90
CA ASP A 202 -0.44 -7.72 18.65
C ASP A 202 0.49 -7.56 17.45
N TRP A 203 1.28 -6.49 17.41
CA TRP A 203 2.34 -6.30 16.41
C TRP A 203 3.36 -7.44 16.40
N MET A 204 3.84 -7.84 17.57
CA MET A 204 4.80 -8.95 17.67
C MET A 204 4.20 -10.28 17.23
N ARG A 205 2.92 -10.52 17.49
CA ARG A 205 2.23 -11.71 16.99
C ARG A 205 2.12 -11.68 15.47
N ALA A 206 1.73 -10.54 14.90
CA ALA A 206 1.61 -10.38 13.46
C ALA A 206 2.96 -10.53 12.74
N TYR A 207 4.00 -9.89 13.29
CA TYR A 207 5.35 -9.97 12.75
C TYR A 207 5.89 -11.41 12.76
N ARG A 208 5.82 -12.11 13.90
CA ARG A 208 6.26 -13.51 13.98
C ARG A 208 5.47 -14.47 13.10
N HIS A 209 4.16 -14.24 12.95
CA HIS A 209 3.36 -15.05 12.04
C HIS A 209 3.88 -14.93 10.61
N VAL A 210 4.15 -13.71 10.15
CA VAL A 210 4.68 -13.47 8.80
C VAL A 210 6.07 -14.09 8.63
N GLN A 211 6.95 -13.99 9.64
CA GLN A 211 8.25 -14.65 9.60
C GLN A 211 8.14 -16.18 9.42
N ASN A 212 7.21 -16.82 10.13
CA ASN A 212 7.00 -18.26 9.98
C ASN A 212 6.49 -18.61 8.56
N VAL A 213 5.58 -17.80 8.02
CA VAL A 213 5.08 -18.00 6.64
C VAL A 213 6.19 -17.77 5.61
N GLU A 214 7.06 -16.79 5.82
CA GLU A 214 8.26 -16.56 4.99
C GLU A 214 9.17 -17.79 5.01
N GLU A 215 9.43 -18.38 6.19
CA GLU A 215 10.25 -19.59 6.34
C GLU A 215 9.63 -20.79 5.60
N GLU A 216 8.33 -21.01 5.75
CA GLU A 216 7.61 -22.07 5.01
C GLU A 216 7.74 -21.93 3.48
N TYR A 217 7.69 -20.69 2.96
CA TYR A 217 7.89 -20.44 1.53
C TYR A 217 9.33 -20.69 1.08
N MET A 218 10.31 -20.26 1.87
CA MET A 218 11.73 -20.46 1.56
C MET A 218 12.08 -21.96 1.54
N GLU A 219 11.59 -22.72 2.51
CA GLU A 219 11.76 -24.18 2.53
C GLU A 219 11.13 -24.81 1.30
N ALA A 220 9.89 -24.47 0.95
CA ALA A 220 9.21 -25.02 -0.22
C ALA A 220 9.94 -24.71 -1.54
N ASP A 221 10.52 -23.52 -1.69
CA ASP A 221 11.28 -23.12 -2.87
C ASP A 221 12.62 -23.88 -2.98
N ASP A 222 13.34 -24.02 -1.86
CA ASP A 222 14.57 -24.81 -1.78
C ASP A 222 14.31 -26.30 -2.10
N PHE A 223 13.20 -26.87 -1.64
CA PHE A 223 12.80 -28.23 -2.02
C PHE A 223 12.40 -28.36 -3.50
N GLY A 224 11.78 -27.34 -4.09
CA GLY A 224 11.48 -27.29 -5.52
C GLY A 224 12.74 -27.27 -6.39
N LEU A 225 13.75 -26.50 -5.98
CA LEU A 225 15.07 -26.45 -6.60
C LEU A 225 15.86 -27.76 -6.45
N LEU A 226 15.74 -28.45 -5.31
CA LEU A 226 16.37 -29.76 -5.11
C LEU A 226 15.68 -30.91 -5.87
N SER A 227 14.37 -30.81 -6.12
CA SER A 227 13.62 -31.82 -6.90
C SER A 227 13.83 -31.75 -8.42
N THR A 228 14.58 -30.75 -8.89
CA THR A 228 14.92 -30.53 -10.31
C THR A 228 16.40 -30.80 -10.63
N LEU A 229 17.17 -31.31 -9.67
CA LEU A 229 18.52 -31.85 -9.82
C LEU A 229 18.51 -33.39 -9.74
#